data_AF-A0A8J6PAG9-F1
#
_entry.id   AF-A0A8J6PAG9-F1
#
_cell.length_a   1.000
_cell.length_b   1.000
_cell.length_c   1.000
_cell.angle_alpha   90.00
_cell.angle_beta   90.00
_cell.angle_gamma   90.00
#
_symmetry.space_group_name_H-M   'P 1'
#
loop_
_entity.id
_entity.type
_entity.pdbx_description
1 polymer ?
#
loop_
_entity_poly.entity_id
_entity_poly.type
_entity_poly.pdbx_seq_one_letter_code
_entity_poly.pdbx_strand_id
1 'polypeptide(L)'
;MKHEIDEIRQHRLFAEIKRFEKWMHRQPASVMREFNYTHWNQIYQEFEVFMQTTEPDEWSAAEKERLLFIIAKDYETQNLTYCLSEKVIVALAKESILTGESDAKWQMALQLHKITDKTLAFNLLEQFVNDQDEYVSRRSLMELAKLQPDKTEAYAVHFWNRNIYGEMDEYQKMAVLQTLKTIHSPLLEDYIAQAKADNRKYLSDYARKMEETGGVHRFNEN
;
A
#
# COMPACT_ATOMS: atom_id res chain seq x y z
N MET A 1 5.09 -32.22 -15.93
CA MET A 1 4.51 -30.95 -16.38
C MET A 1 5.68 -29.98 -16.50
N LYS A 2 6.11 -29.66 -17.72
CA LYS A 2 7.24 -28.75 -17.93
C LYS A 2 6.77 -27.37 -17.46
N HIS A 3 7.42 -26.80 -16.45
CA HIS A 3 7.37 -25.36 -16.24
C HIS A 3 8.04 -24.75 -17.48
N GLU A 4 7.25 -24.31 -18.46
CA GLU A 4 7.72 -23.26 -19.35
C GLU A 4 8.11 -22.11 -18.44
N ILE A 5 9.40 -21.81 -18.40
CA ILE A 5 9.88 -20.58 -17.79
C ILE A 5 9.32 -19.50 -18.71
N ASP A 6 8.27 -18.81 -18.27
CA ASP A 6 7.72 -17.65 -18.98
C ASP A 6 8.88 -16.70 -19.29
N GLU A 7 9.27 -16.64 -20.56
CA GLU A 7 10.44 -15.87 -20.97
C GLU A 7 10.08 -14.38 -20.90
N ILE A 8 10.84 -13.63 -20.11
CA ILE A 8 10.69 -12.17 -20.05
C ILE A 8 11.09 -11.59 -21.40
N ARG A 9 10.25 -10.75 -22.00
CA ARG A 9 10.55 -10.17 -23.31
C ARG A 9 11.82 -9.34 -23.28
N GLN A 10 12.45 -9.23 -24.44
CA GLN A 10 13.59 -8.32 -24.61
C GLN A 10 13.09 -6.87 -24.63
N HIS A 11 13.07 -6.25 -23.45
CA HIS A 11 12.76 -4.83 -23.28
C HIS A 11 13.81 -4.17 -22.39
N ARG A 12 14.12 -2.89 -22.66
CA ARG A 12 15.16 -2.16 -21.96
C ARG A 12 14.84 -2.00 -20.46
N LEU A 13 13.58 -1.81 -20.10
CA LEU A 13 13.11 -1.85 -18.71
C LEU A 13 13.64 -3.07 -17.95
N PHE A 14 13.37 -4.29 -18.44
CA PHE A 14 13.77 -5.51 -17.74
C PHE A 14 15.29 -5.68 -17.66
N ALA A 15 16.03 -5.13 -18.64
CA ALA A 15 17.49 -5.05 -18.57
C ALA A 15 17.95 -4.10 -17.45
N GLU A 16 17.33 -2.93 -17.28
CA GLU A 16 17.65 -1.99 -16.20
C GLU A 16 17.24 -2.55 -14.83
N ILE A 17 16.06 -3.16 -14.69
CA ILE A 17 15.64 -3.83 -13.44
C ILE A 17 16.67 -4.91 -13.06
N LYS A 18 17.15 -5.71 -14.02
CA LYS A 18 18.18 -6.73 -13.78
C LYS A 18 19.52 -6.12 -13.38
N ARG A 19 19.89 -4.95 -13.91
CA ARG A 19 21.12 -4.23 -13.51
C ARG A 19 20.99 -3.69 -12.09
N PHE A 20 19.85 -3.13 -11.74
CA PHE A 20 19.56 -2.64 -10.40
C PHE A 20 19.59 -3.78 -9.38
N GLU A 21 18.91 -4.90 -9.67
CA GLU A 21 18.94 -6.07 -8.80
C GLU A 21 20.37 -6.59 -8.59
N LYS A 22 21.18 -6.69 -9.65
CA LYS A 22 22.61 -7.06 -9.53
C LYS A 22 23.41 -6.07 -8.70
N TRP A 23 23.11 -4.78 -8.81
CA TRP A 23 23.74 -3.74 -8.01
C TRP A 23 23.36 -3.91 -6.54
N MET A 24 22.07 -4.12 -6.22
CA MET A 24 21.57 -4.34 -4.86
C MET A 24 22.30 -5.50 -4.16
N HIS A 25 22.47 -6.63 -4.84
CA HIS A 25 23.16 -7.81 -4.29
C HIS A 25 24.63 -7.57 -3.91
N ARG A 26 25.22 -6.46 -4.36
CA ARG A 26 26.59 -6.06 -4.03
C ARG A 26 26.67 -4.99 -2.97
N GLN A 27 25.54 -4.43 -2.55
CA GLN A 27 25.49 -3.37 -1.55
C GLN A 27 25.22 -3.93 -0.16
N PRO A 28 25.75 -3.28 0.90
CA PRO A 28 25.25 -3.52 2.26
C PRO A 28 23.80 -3.04 2.38
N ALA A 29 23.05 -3.63 3.32
CA ALA A 29 21.63 -3.31 3.51
C ALA A 29 21.33 -1.83 3.82
N SER A 30 22.29 -1.12 4.42
CA SER A 30 22.20 0.32 4.66
C SER A 30 22.21 1.19 3.40
N VAL A 31 22.67 0.64 2.27
CA VAL A 31 22.84 1.38 1.00
C VAL A 31 21.82 0.94 -0.06
N MET A 32 21.12 -0.18 0.14
CA MET A 32 20.09 -0.70 -0.77
C MET A 32 18.84 0.19 -0.80
N ARG A 33 18.96 1.34 -1.45
CA ARG A 33 17.91 2.34 -1.66
C ARG A 33 17.96 2.80 -3.11
N GLU A 34 16.81 3.08 -3.68
CA GLU A 34 16.62 3.61 -5.01
C GLU A 34 17.46 4.85 -5.28
N PHE A 35 17.51 5.79 -4.32
CA PHE A 35 18.23 7.06 -4.47
C PHE A 35 19.75 6.89 -4.47
N ASN A 36 20.27 5.74 -4.02
CA ASN A 36 21.69 5.40 -4.10
C ASN A 36 22.05 4.73 -5.44
N TYR A 37 21.08 4.34 -6.26
CA TYR A 37 21.32 3.76 -7.57
C TYR A 37 21.38 4.86 -8.63
N THR A 38 22.57 5.08 -9.19
CA THR A 38 22.83 6.15 -10.17
C THR A 38 22.00 6.06 -11.45
N HIS A 39 21.42 4.89 -11.75
CA HIS A 39 20.60 4.68 -12.94
C HIS A 39 19.10 4.57 -12.66
N TRP A 40 18.64 4.99 -11.48
CA TRP A 40 17.23 4.89 -11.12
C TRP A 40 16.32 5.71 -12.04
N ASN A 41 16.76 6.89 -12.49
CA ASN A 41 16.00 7.70 -13.43
C ASN A 41 15.77 7.00 -14.78
N GLN A 42 16.69 6.15 -15.23
CA GLN A 42 16.48 5.33 -16.42
C GLN A 42 15.38 4.29 -16.19
N ILE A 43 15.25 3.74 -14.98
CA ILE A 43 14.15 2.83 -14.65
C ILE A 43 12.81 3.55 -14.77
N TYR A 44 12.69 4.78 -14.25
CA TYR A 44 11.46 5.56 -14.43
C TYR A 44 11.10 5.76 -15.90
N GLN A 45 12.06 6.20 -16.71
CA GLN A 45 11.84 6.46 -18.14
C GLN A 45 11.40 5.19 -18.88
N GLU A 46 12.13 4.10 -18.69
CA GLU A 46 11.85 2.84 -19.38
C GLU A 46 10.57 2.16 -18.87
N PHE A 47 10.20 2.41 -17.62
CA PHE A 47 8.96 1.94 -17.04
C PHE A 47 7.77 2.67 -17.67
N GLU A 48 7.83 3.99 -17.76
CA GLU A 48 6.80 4.79 -18.43
C GLU A 48 6.63 4.39 -19.90
N VAL A 49 7.75 4.22 -20.63
CA VAL A 49 7.71 3.71 -22.02
C VAL A 49 7.04 2.34 -22.09
N PHE A 50 7.37 1.42 -21.19
CA PHE A 50 6.76 0.08 -21.17
C PHE A 50 5.24 0.14 -20.91
N MET A 51 4.81 0.96 -19.93
CA MET A 51 3.38 1.18 -19.63
C MET A 51 2.60 1.76 -20.82
N GLN A 52 3.24 2.55 -21.68
CA GLN A 52 2.62 3.20 -22.84
C GLN A 52 2.64 2.33 -24.11
N THR A 53 3.51 1.32 -24.17
CA THR A 53 3.77 0.56 -25.41
C THR A 53 3.34 -0.89 -25.35
N THR A 54 3.04 -1.43 -24.16
CA THR A 54 2.65 -2.83 -23.98
C THR A 54 1.41 -2.94 -23.11
N GLU A 55 0.37 -3.59 -23.62
CA GLU A 55 -0.88 -3.79 -22.87
C GLU A 55 -0.73 -4.87 -21.77
N PRO A 56 -1.38 -4.73 -20.60
CA PRO A 56 -1.27 -5.68 -19.50
C PRO A 56 -1.70 -7.11 -19.81
N ASP A 57 -2.59 -7.30 -20.78
CA ASP A 57 -3.08 -8.61 -21.22
C ASP A 57 -2.00 -9.41 -21.96
N GLU A 58 -0.93 -8.74 -22.43
CA GLU A 58 0.20 -9.36 -23.11
C GLU A 58 1.34 -9.74 -22.17
N TRP A 59 1.27 -9.34 -20.90
CA TRP A 59 2.36 -9.55 -19.95
C TRP A 59 2.39 -10.99 -19.42
N SER A 60 3.56 -11.61 -19.44
CA SER A 60 3.78 -12.90 -18.79
C SER A 60 3.74 -12.77 -17.26
N ALA A 61 3.60 -13.89 -16.54
CA ALA A 61 3.64 -13.86 -15.08
C ALA A 61 5.00 -13.33 -14.58
N ALA A 62 6.09 -13.80 -15.20
CA ALA A 62 7.44 -13.34 -14.90
C ALA A 62 7.61 -11.83 -15.12
N GLU A 63 7.00 -11.25 -16.15
CA GLU A 63 7.04 -9.80 -16.39
C GLU A 63 6.34 -9.04 -15.27
N LYS A 64 5.16 -9.49 -14.84
CA LYS A 64 4.43 -8.85 -13.73
C LYS A 64 5.20 -8.95 -12.42
N GLU A 65 5.84 -10.08 -12.12
CA GLU A 65 6.72 -10.22 -10.95
C GLU A 65 7.87 -9.21 -10.98
N ARG A 66 8.50 -8.98 -12.14
CA ARG A 66 9.57 -7.97 -12.27
C ARG A 66 9.06 -6.54 -12.11
N LEU A 67 7.86 -6.24 -12.61
CA LEU A 67 7.23 -4.94 -12.43
C LEU A 67 6.88 -4.70 -10.95
N LEU A 68 6.31 -5.69 -10.27
CA LEU A 68 6.01 -5.62 -8.84
C LEU A 68 7.29 -5.49 -8.01
N PHE A 69 8.34 -6.23 -8.35
CA PHE A 69 9.65 -6.09 -7.72
C PHE A 69 10.16 -4.66 -7.78
N ILE A 70 10.12 -4.02 -8.96
CA ILE A 70 10.67 -2.66 -9.07
C ILE A 70 9.78 -1.61 -8.41
N ILE A 71 8.45 -1.77 -8.46
CA ILE A 71 7.50 -0.94 -7.71
C ILE A 71 7.80 -1.01 -6.21
N ALA A 72 8.01 -2.22 -5.68
CA ALA A 72 8.33 -2.40 -4.27
C ALA A 72 9.63 -1.70 -3.85
N LYS A 73 10.58 -1.50 -4.76
CA LYS A 73 11.83 -0.78 -4.45
C LYS A 73 11.73 0.73 -4.62
N ASP A 74 10.63 1.24 -5.17
CA ASP A 74 10.28 2.66 -5.20
C ASP A 74 9.42 3.08 -3.98
N TYR A 75 9.66 2.47 -2.82
CA TYR A 75 8.76 2.62 -1.69
C TYR A 75 8.83 4.00 -1.01
N GLU A 76 9.93 4.76 -1.16
CA GLU A 76 10.05 6.10 -0.59
C GLU A 76 9.25 7.13 -1.38
N THR A 77 9.37 7.11 -2.72
CA THR A 77 8.77 8.14 -3.57
C THR A 77 7.46 7.71 -4.24
N GLN A 78 7.27 6.40 -4.46
CA GLN A 78 6.10 5.78 -5.09
C GLN A 78 5.82 6.29 -6.51
N ASN A 79 6.81 6.91 -7.16
CA ASN A 79 6.69 7.56 -8.46
C ASN A 79 6.24 6.60 -9.57
N LEU A 80 6.71 5.35 -9.56
CA LEU A 80 6.33 4.31 -10.53
C LEU A 80 4.82 4.07 -10.55
N THR A 81 4.14 4.25 -9.41
CA THR A 81 2.70 4.00 -9.33
C THR A 81 1.84 5.15 -9.86
N TYR A 82 2.41 6.35 -10.07
CA TYR A 82 1.64 7.50 -10.54
C TYR A 82 1.24 7.43 -12.01
N CYS A 83 2.03 6.76 -12.85
CA CYS A 83 1.76 6.64 -14.29
C CYS A 83 0.88 5.43 -14.69
N LEU A 84 0.43 4.63 -13.72
CA LEU A 84 -0.35 3.42 -14.01
C LEU A 84 -1.76 3.77 -14.49
N SER A 85 -2.16 3.20 -15.63
CA SER A 85 -3.55 3.22 -16.08
C SER A 85 -4.42 2.26 -15.26
N GLU A 86 -5.75 2.41 -15.32
CA GLU A 86 -6.69 1.55 -14.60
C GLU A 86 -6.49 0.05 -14.91
N LYS A 87 -6.27 -0.30 -16.18
CA LYS A 87 -5.99 -1.69 -16.60
C LYS A 87 -4.72 -2.23 -15.95
N VAL A 88 -3.66 -1.43 -15.94
CA VAL A 88 -2.38 -1.79 -15.33
C VAL A 88 -2.55 -2.00 -13.83
N ILE A 89 -3.27 -1.09 -13.16
CA ILE A 89 -3.54 -1.18 -11.72
C ILE A 89 -4.26 -2.50 -11.41
N VAL A 90 -5.31 -2.84 -12.17
CA VAL A 90 -6.05 -4.10 -11.98
C VAL A 90 -5.16 -5.32 -12.20
N ALA A 91 -4.34 -5.34 -13.26
CA ALA A 91 -3.46 -6.46 -13.57
C ALA A 91 -2.40 -6.68 -12.48
N LEU A 92 -1.73 -5.61 -12.05
CA LEU A 92 -0.69 -5.69 -11.02
C LEU A 92 -1.27 -5.91 -9.61
N ALA A 93 -2.45 -5.39 -9.29
CA ALA A 93 -3.10 -5.66 -8.01
C ALA A 93 -3.52 -7.13 -7.89
N LYS A 94 -4.08 -7.72 -8.96
CA LYS A 94 -4.39 -9.16 -8.99
C LYS A 94 -3.14 -10.01 -8.82
N GLU A 95 -2.06 -9.66 -9.53
CA GLU A 95 -0.80 -10.39 -9.41
C GLU A 95 -0.18 -10.22 -8.01
N SER A 96 -0.19 -9.00 -7.45
CA SER A 96 0.44 -8.75 -6.15
C SER A 96 -0.25 -9.46 -5.00
N ILE A 97 -1.56 -9.71 -5.09
CA ILE A 97 -2.28 -10.57 -4.13
C ILE A 97 -1.71 -11.99 -4.12
N LEU A 98 -1.32 -12.52 -5.29
CA LEU A 98 -0.83 -13.89 -5.44
C LEU A 98 0.66 -14.04 -5.09
N THR A 99 1.50 -13.13 -5.60
CA THR A 99 2.97 -13.30 -5.62
C THR A 99 3.73 -12.09 -5.08
N GLY A 100 3.06 -10.96 -4.83
CA GLY A 100 3.71 -9.71 -4.45
C GLY A 100 4.31 -9.74 -3.04
N GLU A 101 5.45 -9.07 -2.86
CA GLU A 101 5.97 -8.76 -1.53
C GLU A 101 5.21 -7.59 -0.89
N SER A 102 5.33 -7.42 0.43
CA SER A 102 4.57 -6.44 1.21
C SER A 102 4.67 -5.02 0.63
N ASP A 103 5.86 -4.62 0.18
CA ASP A 103 6.07 -3.27 -0.37
C ASP A 103 5.35 -3.00 -1.69
N ALA A 104 5.23 -4.00 -2.56
CA ALA A 104 4.40 -3.88 -3.76
C ALA A 104 2.91 -3.85 -3.39
N LYS A 105 2.50 -4.74 -2.48
CA LYS A 105 1.08 -4.90 -2.11
C LYS A 105 0.48 -3.61 -1.56
N TRP A 106 1.12 -2.98 -0.57
CA TRP A 106 0.55 -1.75 0.00
C TRP A 106 0.55 -0.62 -1.03
N GLN A 107 1.55 -0.53 -1.90
CA GLN A 107 1.59 0.46 -2.96
C GLN A 107 0.47 0.27 -3.98
N MET A 108 0.18 -0.98 -4.36
CA MET A 108 -0.95 -1.30 -5.25
C MET A 108 -2.30 -1.01 -4.61
N ALA A 109 -2.46 -1.31 -3.31
CA ALA A 109 -3.69 -1.00 -2.58
C ALA A 109 -4.05 0.49 -2.66
N LEU A 110 -3.05 1.38 -2.54
CA LEU A 110 -3.25 2.83 -2.64
C LEU A 110 -3.67 3.32 -4.03
N GLN A 111 -3.48 2.53 -5.08
CA GLN A 111 -3.90 2.91 -6.43
C GLN A 111 -5.36 2.56 -6.72
N LEU A 112 -6.01 1.73 -5.89
CA LEU A 112 -7.35 1.20 -6.17
C LEU A 112 -8.44 2.27 -6.20
N HIS A 113 -8.25 3.44 -5.55
CA HIS A 113 -9.21 4.55 -5.68
C HIS A 113 -9.36 5.08 -7.11
N LYS A 114 -8.32 4.91 -7.94
CA LYS A 114 -8.29 5.33 -9.34
C LYS A 114 -9.16 4.46 -10.26
N ILE A 115 -9.55 3.27 -9.80
CA ILE A 115 -10.38 2.34 -10.57
C ILE A 115 -11.81 2.86 -10.62
N THR A 116 -12.41 2.86 -11.82
CA THR A 116 -13.76 3.32 -12.09
C THR A 116 -14.80 2.32 -11.57
N ASP A 117 -14.58 1.02 -11.81
CA ASP A 117 -15.41 -0.05 -11.23
C ASP A 117 -15.17 -0.16 -9.72
N LYS A 118 -16.03 0.50 -8.93
CA LYS A 118 -15.92 0.54 -7.47
C LYS A 118 -16.17 -0.83 -6.81
N THR A 119 -16.91 -1.73 -7.46
CA THR A 119 -17.12 -3.08 -6.95
C THR A 119 -15.84 -3.90 -7.09
N LEU A 120 -15.22 -3.86 -8.27
CA LEU A 120 -13.92 -4.49 -8.50
C LEU A 120 -12.84 -3.92 -7.58
N ALA A 121 -12.76 -2.58 -7.48
CA ALA A 121 -11.81 -1.89 -6.62
C ALA A 121 -11.95 -2.32 -5.16
N PHE A 122 -13.18 -2.39 -4.66
CA PHE A 122 -13.47 -2.85 -3.30
C PHE A 122 -13.06 -4.31 -3.10
N ASN A 123 -13.43 -5.21 -4.03
CA ASN A 123 -13.09 -6.63 -3.92
C ASN A 123 -11.57 -6.88 -3.92
N LEU A 124 -10.81 -6.10 -4.69
CA LEU A 124 -9.35 -6.15 -4.65
C LEU A 124 -8.80 -5.57 -3.34
N LEU A 125 -9.34 -4.43 -2.89
CA LEU A 125 -8.88 -3.77 -1.67
C LEU A 125 -9.13 -4.65 -0.42
N GLU A 126 -10.27 -5.34 -0.39
CA GLU A 126 -10.64 -6.26 0.69
C GLU A 126 -9.61 -7.38 0.88
N GLN A 127 -8.95 -7.84 -0.18
CA GLN A 127 -7.85 -8.82 -0.08
C GLN A 127 -6.65 -8.22 0.66
N PHE A 128 -6.26 -6.98 0.34
CA PHE A 128 -5.14 -6.32 1.01
C PHE A 128 -5.49 -5.89 2.45
N VAL A 129 -6.73 -5.50 2.72
CA VAL A 129 -7.22 -5.22 4.08
C VAL A 129 -7.07 -6.47 4.97
N ASN A 130 -7.23 -7.67 4.43
CA ASN A 130 -7.08 -8.92 5.17
C ASN A 130 -5.70 -9.60 4.99
N ASP A 131 -4.69 -8.86 4.51
CA ASP A 131 -3.34 -9.39 4.33
C ASP A 131 -2.69 -9.79 5.66
N GLN A 132 -1.79 -10.76 5.62
CA GLN A 132 -1.04 -11.23 6.79
C GLN A 132 0.04 -10.24 7.21
N ASP A 133 0.52 -9.41 6.29
CA ASP A 133 1.44 -8.33 6.62
C ASP A 133 0.68 -7.16 7.25
N GLU A 134 1.06 -6.79 8.48
CA GLU A 134 0.41 -5.71 9.23
C GLU A 134 0.43 -4.40 8.46
N TYR A 135 1.55 -4.07 7.80
CA TYR A 135 1.71 -2.79 7.11
C TYR A 135 0.80 -2.72 5.90
N VAL A 136 0.73 -3.79 5.10
CA VAL A 136 -0.23 -3.91 3.99
C VAL A 136 -1.66 -3.75 4.50
N SER A 137 -2.02 -4.50 5.54
CA SER A 137 -3.37 -4.49 6.09
C SER A 137 -3.78 -3.11 6.62
N ARG A 138 -2.93 -2.47 7.44
CA ARG A 138 -3.14 -1.12 7.98
C ARG A 138 -3.29 -0.08 6.86
N ARG A 139 -2.37 -0.07 5.88
CA ARG A 139 -2.40 0.92 4.78
C ARG A 139 -3.67 0.75 3.95
N SER A 140 -4.12 -0.48 3.77
CA SER A 140 -5.33 -0.79 3.01
C SER A 140 -6.61 -0.39 3.75
N LEU A 141 -6.66 -0.51 5.09
CA LEU A 141 -7.79 0.01 5.88
C LEU A 141 -7.95 1.53 5.68
N MET A 142 -6.85 2.28 5.70
CA MET A 142 -6.88 3.73 5.51
C MET A 142 -7.37 4.11 4.10
N GLU A 143 -7.08 3.28 3.10
CA GLU A 143 -7.58 3.48 1.74
C GLU A 143 -9.07 3.10 1.62
N LEU A 144 -9.52 2.08 2.36
CA LEU A 144 -10.93 1.67 2.39
C LEU A 144 -11.84 2.83 2.84
N ALA A 145 -11.36 3.65 3.77
CA ALA A 145 -12.03 4.86 4.22
C ALA A 145 -12.39 5.83 3.08
N LYS A 146 -11.54 5.90 2.05
CA LYS A 146 -11.74 6.76 0.89
C LYS A 146 -12.67 6.13 -0.14
N LEU A 147 -12.64 4.80 -0.25
CA LEU A 147 -13.37 4.07 -1.31
C LEU A 147 -14.79 3.66 -0.90
N GLN A 148 -14.98 3.27 0.37
CA GLN A 148 -16.22 2.72 0.92
C GLN A 148 -16.45 3.23 2.37
N PRO A 149 -16.73 4.53 2.57
CA PRO A 149 -16.94 5.10 3.89
C PRO A 149 -18.04 4.37 4.68
N ASP A 150 -19.13 3.97 4.02
CA ASP A 150 -20.27 3.29 4.65
C ASP A 150 -19.91 1.93 5.29
N LYS A 151 -18.89 1.24 4.76
CA LYS A 151 -18.42 -0.05 5.30
C LYS A 151 -17.28 0.12 6.30
N THR A 152 -16.65 1.28 6.28
CA THR A 152 -15.39 1.51 6.96
C THR A 152 -15.52 1.44 8.48
N GLU A 153 -16.65 1.88 9.05
CA GLU A 153 -16.88 1.80 10.50
C GLU A 153 -16.90 0.34 11.00
N ALA A 154 -17.57 -0.57 10.28
CA ALA A 154 -17.59 -1.99 10.63
C ALA A 154 -16.18 -2.62 10.58
N TYR A 155 -15.40 -2.25 9.56
CA TYR A 155 -13.99 -2.66 9.45
C TYR A 155 -13.13 -2.10 10.59
N ALA A 156 -13.32 -0.83 10.95
CA ALA A 156 -12.62 -0.19 12.05
C ALA A 156 -12.87 -0.90 13.39
N VAL A 157 -14.13 -1.25 13.68
CA VAL A 157 -14.51 -2.03 14.87
C VAL A 157 -13.87 -3.42 14.85
N HIS A 158 -13.89 -4.11 13.72
CA HIS A 158 -13.25 -5.41 13.58
C HIS A 158 -11.73 -5.33 13.82
N PHE A 159 -11.06 -4.37 13.19
CA PHE A 159 -9.62 -4.14 13.31
C PHE A 159 -9.22 -3.76 14.73
N TRP A 160 -10.04 -3.01 15.47
CA TRP A 160 -9.73 -2.70 16.85
C TRP A 160 -9.60 -3.96 17.73
N ASN A 161 -10.42 -4.97 17.44
CA ASN A 161 -10.63 -6.14 18.30
C ASN A 161 -9.82 -7.38 17.89
N ARG A 162 -9.33 -7.45 16.65
CA ARG A 162 -8.76 -8.69 16.11
C ARG A 162 -7.44 -9.13 16.75
N ASN A 163 -6.62 -8.20 17.24
CA ASN A 163 -5.38 -8.45 17.98
C ASN A 163 -4.51 -9.60 17.41
N ILE A 164 -4.15 -9.52 16.13
CA ILE A 164 -3.47 -10.61 15.40
C ILE A 164 -1.96 -10.36 15.18
N TYR A 165 -1.45 -9.17 15.52
CA TYR A 165 -0.05 -8.79 15.26
C TYR A 165 0.77 -8.51 16.53
N GLY A 166 0.23 -8.76 17.72
CA GLY A 166 0.94 -8.65 18.99
C GLY A 166 1.33 -7.20 19.31
N GLU A 167 2.62 -6.91 19.39
CA GLU A 167 3.11 -5.54 19.64
C GLU A 167 2.71 -4.59 18.51
N MET A 168 2.65 -5.07 17.26
CA MET A 168 2.31 -4.24 16.10
C MET A 168 0.82 -3.87 16.04
N ASP A 169 -0.03 -4.44 16.91
CA ASP A 169 -1.45 -4.08 16.98
C ASP A 169 -1.65 -2.59 17.34
N GLU A 170 -0.69 -1.93 17.99
CA GLU A 170 -0.78 -0.49 18.26
C GLU A 170 -0.90 0.33 16.98
N TYR A 171 -0.18 -0.06 15.93
CA TYR A 171 -0.18 0.65 14.66
C TYR A 171 -1.48 0.46 13.88
N GLN A 172 -2.02 -0.75 13.92
CA GLN A 172 -3.35 -1.05 13.40
C GLN A 172 -4.43 -0.23 14.12
N LYS A 173 -4.36 -0.14 15.45
CA LYS A 173 -5.29 0.68 16.24
C LYS A 173 -5.12 2.17 15.93
N MET A 174 -3.91 2.66 15.68
CA MET A 174 -3.70 4.03 15.19
C MET A 174 -4.37 4.23 13.81
N ALA A 175 -4.30 3.23 12.92
CA ALA A 175 -4.97 3.25 11.63
C ALA A 175 -6.50 3.27 11.77
N VAL A 176 -7.06 2.56 12.76
CA VAL A 176 -8.48 2.64 13.13
C VAL A 176 -8.87 4.08 13.49
N LEU A 177 -8.11 4.74 14.38
CA LEU A 177 -8.39 6.12 14.76
C LEU A 177 -8.34 7.07 13.55
N GLN A 178 -7.31 6.95 12.71
CA GLN A 178 -7.17 7.75 11.50
C GLN A 178 -8.35 7.53 10.53
N THR A 179 -8.78 6.28 10.40
CA THR A 179 -9.86 5.87 9.51
C THR A 179 -11.22 6.41 9.98
N LEU A 180 -11.53 6.27 11.27
CA LEU A 180 -12.74 6.85 11.89
C LEU A 180 -12.75 8.38 11.76
N LYS A 181 -11.59 9.03 11.91
CA LYS A 181 -11.45 10.48 11.67
C LYS A 181 -11.75 10.85 10.21
N THR A 182 -11.20 10.11 9.24
CA THR A 182 -11.42 10.36 7.81
C THR A 182 -12.90 10.33 7.44
N ILE A 183 -13.67 9.40 8.00
CA ILE A 183 -15.10 9.25 7.72
C ILE A 183 -16.01 10.05 8.66
N HIS A 184 -15.45 10.86 9.58
CA HIS A 184 -16.20 11.59 10.61
C HIS A 184 -17.13 10.69 11.44
N SER A 185 -16.68 9.48 11.78
CA SER A 185 -17.50 8.53 12.55
C SER A 185 -17.73 9.03 13.98
N PRO A 186 -18.95 8.88 14.51
CA PRO A 186 -19.25 9.20 15.91
C PRO A 186 -18.50 8.30 16.89
N LEU A 187 -18.00 7.13 16.46
CA LEU A 187 -17.23 6.22 17.33
C LEU A 187 -15.82 6.73 17.65
N LEU A 188 -15.34 7.75 16.94
CA LEU A 188 -13.97 8.24 17.09
C LEU A 188 -13.64 8.63 18.54
N GLU A 189 -14.55 9.33 19.22
CA GLU A 189 -14.30 9.81 20.59
C GLU A 189 -14.11 8.64 21.57
N ASP A 190 -14.95 7.60 21.47
CA ASP A 190 -14.86 6.40 22.30
C ASP A 190 -13.55 5.66 22.07
N TYR A 191 -13.12 5.52 20.81
CA TYR A 191 -11.87 4.85 20.49
C TYR A 191 -10.62 5.67 20.87
N ILE A 192 -10.67 7.00 20.81
CA ILE A 192 -9.62 7.87 21.35
C ILE A 192 -9.51 7.68 22.87
N ALA A 193 -10.62 7.61 23.60
CA ALA A 193 -10.61 7.37 25.03
C ALA A 193 -9.97 6.01 25.39
N GLN A 194 -10.35 4.95 24.67
CA GLN A 194 -9.74 3.63 24.84
C GLN A 194 -8.24 3.62 24.49
N ALA A 195 -7.84 4.29 23.41
CA ALA A 195 -6.43 4.39 23.01
C ALA A 195 -5.56 5.09 24.07
N LYS A 196 -6.08 6.15 24.71
CA LYS A 196 -5.38 6.86 25.80
C LYS A 196 -5.17 5.97 27.02
N ALA A 197 -6.12 5.09 27.31
CA ALA A 197 -6.06 4.13 28.42
C ALA A 197 -5.26 2.85 28.10
N ASP A 198 -4.91 2.61 26.84
CA ASP A 198 -4.07 1.48 26.42
C ASP A 198 -2.61 1.71 26.88
N ASN A 199 -1.95 0.63 27.32
CA ASN A 199 -0.58 0.69 27.84
C ASN A 199 0.48 0.80 26.74
N ARG A 200 0.11 0.62 25.46
CA ARG A 200 1.01 0.76 24.33
C ARG A 200 1.30 2.23 24.05
N LYS A 201 2.58 2.60 24.19
CA LYS A 201 3.03 4.00 24.20
C LYS A 201 2.66 4.75 22.92
N TYR A 202 2.90 4.17 21.74
CA TYR A 202 2.69 4.91 20.48
C TYR A 202 1.22 5.14 20.20
N LEU A 203 0.35 4.17 20.50
CA LEU A 203 -1.10 4.33 20.40
C LEU A 203 -1.61 5.44 21.33
N SER A 204 -1.20 5.42 22.60
CA SER A 204 -1.61 6.40 23.60
C SER A 204 -1.15 7.82 23.22
N ASP A 205 0.10 7.98 22.77
CA ASP A 205 0.63 9.27 22.32
C ASP A 205 -0.04 9.77 21.04
N TYR A 206 -0.36 8.87 20.10
CA TYR A 206 -1.06 9.22 18.87
C TYR A 206 -2.48 9.72 19.16
N ALA A 207 -3.20 9.07 20.08
CA ALA A 207 -4.54 9.50 20.50
C ALA A 207 -4.54 10.88 21.16
N ARG A 208 -3.56 11.18 22.03
CA ARG A 208 -3.40 12.52 22.64
C ARG A 208 -3.19 13.60 21.57
N LYS A 209 -2.28 13.37 20.62
CA LYS A 209 -2.04 14.30 19.50
C LYS A 209 -3.27 14.50 18.62
N MET A 210 -4.05 13.44 18.40
CA MET A 210 -5.27 13.53 17.59
C MET A 210 -6.34 14.40 18.26
N GLU A 211 -6.48 14.31 19.57
CA GLU A 211 -7.40 15.15 20.36
C GLU A 211 -6.96 16.62 20.37
N GLU A 212 -5.66 16.89 20.58
CA GLU A 212 -5.09 18.24 20.53
C GLU A 212 -5.29 18.92 19.17
N THR A 213 -5.11 18.17 18.08
CA THR A 213 -5.28 18.69 16.71
C THR A 213 -6.75 18.75 16.25
N GLY A 214 -7.64 17.97 16.87
CA GLY A 214 -9.09 18.02 16.64
C GLY A 214 -9.81 19.10 17.47
N GLY A 215 -9.20 19.56 18.57
CA GLY A 215 -9.78 20.49 19.53
C GLY A 215 -9.85 21.96 19.11
N VAL A 216 -9.24 22.36 17.98
CA VAL A 216 -9.25 23.77 17.52
C VAL A 216 -10.62 24.20 16.94
N HIS A 217 -11.56 23.27 16.76
CA HIS A 217 -12.93 23.58 16.30
C HIS A 217 -14.01 23.57 17.40
N ARG A 218 -13.65 23.44 18.69
CA ARG A 218 -14.62 23.45 19.81
C ARG A 218 -14.61 24.72 20.67
N PHE A 219 -14.07 25.83 20.18
CA PHE A 219 -14.21 27.14 20.83
C PHE A 219 -14.81 28.16 19.87
N ASN A 220 -16.15 28.29 19.91
CA ASN A 220 -16.89 29.56 19.87
C ASN A 220 -18.38 29.29 19.62
N GLU A 221 -19.12 28.95 20.67
CA GLU A 221 -20.51 29.38 20.82
C GLU A 221 -20.73 29.73 22.30
N ASN A 222 -20.64 31.04 22.57
CA ASN A 222 -21.28 31.73 23.68
C ASN A 222 -21.88 33.01 23.11
#